data_AF-A0A2E0KJU2-F1
#
_entry.id   AF-A0A2E0KJU2-F1
#
_cell.length_a   1.000
_cell.length_b   1.000
_cell.length_c   1.000
_cell.angle_alpha   90.00
_cell.angle_beta   90.00
_cell.angle_gamma   90.00
#
_symmetry.space_group_name_H-M   'P 1'
#
loop_
_entity.id
_entity.type
_entity.pdbx_description
1 polymer ?
#
loop_
_entity_poly.entity_id
_entity_poly.type
_entity_poly.pdbx_seq_one_letter_code
_entity_poly.pdbx_strand_id
1 'polypeptide(L)' 'MSDNIGKIKRSNNVAVLQNKRWNEILGKMILEGEKLDLSEEFILKLFKAIHQESINRQEKVINK' A
#
# COMPACT_ATOMS: atom_id res chain seq x y z
N MET A 1 -20.45 18.59 -15.44
CA MET A 1 -20.14 18.84 -14.00
C MET A 1 -20.20 17.58 -13.11
N SER A 2 -20.66 16.42 -13.61
CA SER A 2 -20.70 15.17 -12.82
C SER A 2 -19.37 14.40 -12.78
N ASP A 3 -18.57 14.47 -13.86
CA ASP A 3 -17.45 13.53 -14.06
C ASP A 3 -16.25 13.75 -13.11
N ASN A 4 -15.98 15.00 -12.73
CA ASN A 4 -14.88 15.32 -11.81
C ASN A 4 -15.16 14.86 -10.38
N ILE A 5 -16.42 14.92 -9.92
CA ILE A 5 -16.83 14.42 -8.62
C ILE A 5 -16.69 12.89 -8.58
N GLY A 6 -17.05 12.20 -9.66
CA GLY A 6 -16.87 10.76 -9.81
C GLY A 6 -15.41 10.32 -9.74
N LYS A 7 -14.50 11.03 -10.42
CA LYS A 7 -13.05 10.76 -10.39
C LYS A 7 -12.45 10.97 -9.00
N ILE A 8 -12.76 12.08 -8.34
CA ILE A 8 -12.25 12.40 -6.99
C ILE A 8 -12.73 11.35 -5.98
N LYS A 9 -14.02 11.00 -5.99
CA LYS A 9 -14.56 9.96 -5.10
C LYS A 9 -13.92 8.58 -5.35
N ARG A 10 -13.70 8.21 -6.62
CA ARG A 10 -13.04 6.95 -6.98
C ARG A 10 -11.58 6.92 -6.52
N SER A 11 -10.82 7.99 -6.75
CA SER A 11 -9.43 8.10 -6.31
C SER A 11 -9.31 8.00 -4.79
N ASN A 12 -10.14 8.75 -4.05
CA ASN A 12 -10.19 8.69 -2.59
C ASN A 12 -10.51 7.28 -2.08
N ASN A 13 -11.46 6.58 -2.73
CA ASN A 13 -11.80 5.21 -2.33
C ASN A 13 -10.65 4.23 -2.58
N VAL A 14 -9.91 4.40 -3.69
CA VAL A 14 -8.70 3.60 -3.97
C VAL A 14 -7.61 3.89 -2.94
N ALA A 15 -7.36 5.16 -2.59
CA ALA A 15 -6.37 5.53 -1.56
C ALA A 15 -6.72 4.94 -0.18
N VAL A 16 -8.00 5.03 0.23
CA VAL A 16 -8.48 4.41 1.47
C VAL A 16 -8.30 2.89 1.44
N LEU A 17 -8.65 2.24 0.32
CA LEU A 17 -8.46 0.79 0.16
C LEU A 17 -6.99 0.38 0.19
N GLN A 18 -6.09 1.19 -0.40
CA GLN A 18 -4.65 0.92 -0.35
C GLN A 18 -4.13 0.97 1.09
N ASN A 19 -4.54 1.94 1.91
CA ASN A 19 -4.13 2.01 3.32
C ASN A 19 -4.65 0.82 4.13
N LYS A 20 -5.94 0.46 3.97
CA LYS A 20 -6.52 -0.65 4.74
C LYS A 20 -5.89 -2.00 4.36
N ARG A 21 -5.81 -2.30 3.06
CA ARG A 21 -5.25 -3.56 2.57
C ARG A 21 -3.76 -3.65 2.85
N TRP A 22 -3.04 -2.53 2.82
CA TRP A 22 -1.64 -2.48 3.22
C TRP A 22 -1.44 -2.93 4.66
N ASN A 23 -2.20 -2.37 5.60
CA ASN A 23 -2.11 -2.72 7.02
C ASN A 23 -2.46 -4.19 7.27
N GLU A 24 -3.45 -4.74 6.56
CA GLU A 24 -3.81 -6.17 6.63
C GLU A 24 -2.67 -7.08 6.15
N ILE A 25 -2.05 -6.76 5.01
CA ILE A 25 -0.91 -7.52 4.49
C ILE A 25 0.29 -7.41 5.43
N LEU A 26 0.61 -6.21 5.89
CA LEU A 26 1.75 -5.97 6.77
C LEU A 26 1.63 -6.76 8.08
N GLY A 27 0.46 -6.70 8.72
CA GLY A 27 0.19 -7.48 9.93
C GLY A 27 0.34 -8.98 9.71
N LYS A 28 -0.19 -9.52 8.60
CA LYS A 28 -0.01 -10.93 8.25
C LYS A 28 1.47 -11.29 8.07
N MET A 29 2.25 -10.42 7.42
CA MET A 29 3.65 -10.71 7.11
C MET A 29 4.57 -10.59 8.31
N ILE A 30 4.25 -9.73 9.28
CA ILE A 30 4.93 -9.70 10.58
C ILE A 30 4.72 -11.05 11.29
N LEU A 31 3.47 -11.52 11.40
CA LEU A 31 3.16 -12.80 12.04
C LEU A 31 3.82 -14.01 11.34
N GLU A 32 3.90 -14.01 10.01
CA GLU A 32 4.62 -15.06 9.27
C GLU A 32 6.14 -14.94 9.42
N GLY A 33 6.68 -13.72 9.47
CA GLY A 33 8.11 -13.48 9.68
C GLY A 33 8.58 -13.95 11.05
N GLU A 34 7.80 -13.68 12.11
CA GLU A 34 8.09 -14.15 13.46
C GLU A 34 8.21 -15.68 13.54
N LYS A 35 7.34 -16.42 12.83
CA LYS A 35 7.41 -17.90 12.75
C LYS A 35 8.67 -18.42 12.07
N LEU A 36 9.34 -17.56 11.29
CA LEU A 36 10.57 -17.86 10.55
C LEU A 36 11.81 -17.24 11.22
N ASP A 37 11.70 -16.78 12.48
CA ASP A 37 12.78 -16.13 13.23
C ASP A 37 13.29 -14.83 12.59
N LEU A 38 12.41 -14.13 11.86
CA LEU A 38 12.69 -12.81 11.29
C LEU A 38 12.17 -11.72 12.23
N SER A 39 12.97 -10.68 12.45
CA SER A 39 12.55 -9.55 13.28
C SER A 39 11.43 -8.75 12.62
N GLU A 40 10.50 -8.24 13.44
CA GLU A 40 9.45 -7.33 12.99
C GLU A 40 10.04 -6.13 12.24
N GLU A 41 11.14 -5.55 12.75
CA GLU A 41 11.82 -4.42 12.12
C GLU A 41 12.30 -4.74 10.70
N PHE A 42 12.85 -5.93 10.48
CA PHE A 42 13.28 -6.37 9.16
C PHE A 42 12.10 -6.46 8.19
N ILE A 43 11.01 -7.13 8.60
CA ILE A 43 9.80 -7.26 7.79
C ILE A 43 9.21 -5.88 7.48
N LEU A 44 9.11 -5.00 8.47
CA LEU A 44 8.60 -3.64 8.30
C LEU A 44 9.42 -2.85 7.27
N LYS A 45 10.75 -2.89 7.35
CA LYS A 45 11.63 -2.19 6.40
C LYS A 45 11.46 -2.73 4.98
N LEU A 46 11.47 -4.06 4.80
CA LEU A 46 11.33 -4.70 3.50
C LEU A 46 9.99 -4.35 2.84
N PHE A 47 8.90 -4.51 3.59
CA PHE A 47 7.56 -4.27 3.08
C PHE A 47 7.36 -2.79 2.75
N LYS A 48 7.80 -1.86 3.62
CA LYS A 48 7.73 -0.42 3.32
C LYS A 48 8.47 -0.06 2.02
N ALA A 49 9.64 -0.65 1.77
CA ALA A 49 10.37 -0.42 0.54
C ALA A 49 9.59 -0.88 -0.71
N ILE A 50 8.99 -2.07 -0.67
CA ILE A 50 8.15 -2.60 -1.76
C ILE A 50 6.90 -1.72 -1.98
N HIS A 51 6.26 -1.27 -0.89
CA HIS A 51 5.10 -0.40 -0.97
C HIS A 51 5.43 0.94 -1.61
N GLN A 52 6.53 1.55 -1.20
CA GLN A 52 6.99 2.82 -1.77
C GLN A 52 7.28 2.69 -3.26
N GLU A 53 7.93 1.62 -3.70
CA GLU A 53 8.18 1.41 -5.13
C GLU A 53 6.88 1.21 -5.94
N SER A 54 5.90 0.51 -5.36
CA SER A 54 4.56 0.39 -5.97
C SER A 54 3.87 1.76 -6.13
N ILE A 55 3.97 2.65 -5.13
CA ILE A 55 3.43 4.02 -5.22
C ILE A 55 4.17 4.80 -6.31
N ASN A 56 5.50 4.80 -6.29
CA ASN A 56 6.32 5.51 -7.28
C ASN A 56 5.97 5.08 -8.71
N ARG A 57 5.72 3.78 -8.93
CA ARG A 57 5.31 3.26 -10.24
C ARG A 57 3.90 3.73 -10.62
N GLN A 58 2.97 3.76 -9.68
CA GLN A 58 1.60 4.24 -9.93
C GLN A 58 1.59 5.74 -10.25
N GLU A 59 2.34 6.56 -9.52
CA GLU A 59 2.49 8.00 -9.78
C GLU A 59 3.05 8.26 -11.18
N LYS A 60 4.04 7.49 -11.64
CA LYS A 60 4.60 7.59 -13.00
C LYS A 60 3.59 7.25 -14.10
N VAL A 61 2.62 6.38 -13.82
CA VAL A 61 1.56 6.01 -14.78
C VAL A 61 0.43 7.05 -14.77
N ILE A 62 0.12 7.64 -13.61
CA ILE A 62 -0.94 8.63 -13.44
C ILE A 62 -0.53 10.02 -13.92
N ASN A 63 0.74 10.40 -13.73
CA ASN A 63 1.30 11.69 -14.15
C ASN A 63 1.80 11.68 -15.61
N LYS A 64 1.29 10.77 -16.44
CA LYS A 64 1.54 10.69 -17.87
C LYS A 64 0.26 11.03 -18.63
#